data_AF-A0A820F4B0-F1
#
_entry.id   AF-A0A820F4B0-F1
#
_cell.length_a   1.000
_cell.length_b   1.000
_cell.length_c   1.000
_cell.angle_alpha   90.00
_cell.angle_beta   90.00
_cell.angle_gamma   90.00
#
_symmetry.space_group_name_H-M   'P 1'
#
loop_
_entity.id
_entity.type
_entity.pdbx_description
1 polymer ?
#
loop_
_entity_poly.entity_id
_entity_poly.type
_entity_poly.pdbx_seq_one_letter_code
_entity_poly.pdbx_strand_id
1 'polypeptide(L)'
;MDAFLSQPTSHSHATQPDRIPAIQLKNEIKARAATTDEYSSSILHSALRTHPLSAAGELPKNDTLMLTIRRQRTVETVDADGRLPANLRKTYRGEDFILHEDERLIIFTTKTNLSILKQNKHWFADGTFKVSY
;
A
#
# COMPACT_ATOMS: atom_id res chain seq x y z
N MET A 1 5.04 1.13 -33.33
CA MET A 1 5.99 1.90 -32.50
C MET A 1 5.16 2.61 -31.47
N ASP A 2 5.12 2.10 -30.25
CA ASP A 2 4.32 2.67 -29.18
C ASP A 2 5.02 3.94 -28.67
N ALA A 3 4.44 5.09 -29.00
CA ALA A 3 4.93 6.37 -28.54
C ALA A 3 4.54 6.56 -27.08
N PHE A 4 5.53 6.70 -26.19
CA PHE A 4 5.30 7.09 -24.80
C PHE A 4 4.73 8.52 -24.76
N LEU A 5 3.45 8.65 -24.39
CA LEU A 5 2.71 9.93 -24.40
C LEU A 5 2.99 10.84 -23.19
N SER A 6 3.71 10.38 -22.17
CA SER A 6 4.01 11.21 -21.01
C SER A 6 5.45 11.01 -20.54
N GLN A 7 6.24 12.08 -20.57
CA GLN A 7 7.50 12.13 -19.85
C GLN A 7 7.20 12.21 -18.34
N PRO A 8 8.04 11.61 -17.47
CA PRO A 8 7.92 11.77 -16.03
C PRO A 8 7.90 13.26 -15.68
N THR A 9 6.94 13.66 -14.85
CA THR A 9 6.82 15.05 -14.39
C THR A 9 8.13 15.48 -13.74
N SER A 10 8.67 16.64 -14.15
CA SER A 10 9.86 17.21 -13.52
C SER A 10 9.62 17.37 -12.02
N HIS A 11 10.49 16.79 -11.19
CA HIS A 11 10.41 16.96 -9.74
C HIS A 11 10.52 18.44 -9.39
N SER A 12 9.53 18.97 -8.66
CA SER A 12 9.48 20.36 -8.19
C SER A 12 10.13 20.57 -6.82
N HIS A 13 10.80 19.54 -6.31
CA HIS A 13 11.43 19.52 -4.98
C HIS A 13 12.83 18.88 -5.06
N ALA A 14 13.69 19.25 -4.11
CA ALA A 14 14.97 18.57 -3.92
C ALA A 14 14.75 17.14 -3.40
N THR A 15 15.74 16.28 -3.65
CA THR A 15 15.76 14.91 -3.13
C THR A 15 15.79 14.91 -1.60
N GLN A 16 15.04 14.00 -0.97
CA GLN A 16 15.02 13.79 0.48
C GLN A 16 15.79 12.49 0.82
N PRO A 17 17.14 12.53 0.92
CA PRO A 17 17.93 11.32 1.11
C PRO A 17 17.64 10.62 2.44
N ASP A 18 17.41 11.37 3.51
CA ASP A 18 17.15 10.83 4.85
C ASP A 18 15.83 10.04 4.94
N ARG A 19 14.90 10.29 4.02
CA ARG A 19 13.62 9.57 3.95
C ARG A 19 13.80 8.14 3.45
N ILE A 20 14.85 7.87 2.66
CA ILE A 20 15.10 6.55 2.08
C ILE A 20 15.39 5.51 3.17
N PRO A 21 16.34 5.72 4.11
CA PRO A 21 16.55 4.82 5.24
C PRO A 21 15.28 4.56 6.07
N ALA A 22 14.45 5.58 6.30
CA ALA A 22 13.20 5.42 7.06
C ALA A 22 12.21 4.49 6.34
N ILE A 23 12.09 4.60 5.02
CA ILE A 23 11.28 3.69 4.20
C ILE A 23 11.83 2.26 4.26
N GLN A 24 13.15 2.12 4.12
CA GLN A 24 13.83 0.81 4.17
C GLN A 24 13.60 0.12 5.52
N LEU A 25 13.82 0.82 6.64
CA LEU A 25 13.57 0.29 7.99
C LEU A 25 12.11 -0.16 8.14
N LYS A 26 11.15 0.65 7.67
CA LYS A 26 9.72 0.30 7.73
C LYS A 26 9.42 -0.97 6.94
N ASN A 27 10.05 -1.17 5.79
CA ASN A 27 9.88 -2.37 4.99
C ASN A 27 10.54 -3.58 5.63
N GLU A 28 11.72 -3.42 6.22
CA GLU A 28 12.43 -4.49 6.95
C GLU A 28 11.60 -5.01 8.12
N ILE A 29 11.13 -4.13 9.01
CA ILE A 29 10.34 -4.55 10.18
C ILE A 29 9.04 -5.23 9.76
N LYS A 30 8.44 -4.84 8.63
CA LYS A 30 7.25 -5.50 8.07
C LYS A 30 7.58 -6.89 7.54
N ALA A 31 8.65 -7.02 6.75
CA ALA A 31 9.07 -8.30 6.19
C ALA A 31 9.40 -9.32 7.30
N ARG A 32 10.15 -8.90 8.33
CA ARG A 32 10.44 -9.73 9.50
C ARG A 32 9.18 -10.06 10.30
N ALA A 33 8.30 -9.09 10.52
CA ALA A 33 7.04 -9.33 11.24
C ALA A 33 6.14 -10.36 10.54
N ALA A 34 6.17 -10.41 9.21
CA ALA A 34 5.37 -11.34 8.40
C ALA A 34 5.94 -12.77 8.35
N THR A 35 7.23 -12.95 8.64
CA THR A 35 7.95 -14.23 8.43
C THR A 35 8.49 -14.84 9.71
N THR A 36 8.42 -14.14 10.84
CA THR A 36 9.03 -14.57 12.11
C THR A 36 8.12 -14.32 13.31
N ASP A 37 8.29 -15.15 14.35
CA ASP A 37 7.58 -15.07 15.63
C ASP A 37 8.34 -14.27 16.72
N GLU A 38 9.38 -13.52 16.35
CA GLU A 38 10.18 -12.73 17.29
C GLU A 38 9.32 -11.73 18.10
N TYR A 39 9.76 -11.32 19.28
CA TYR A 39 9.07 -10.22 19.97
C TYR A 39 9.17 -8.93 19.14
N SER A 40 8.08 -8.14 19.09
CA SER A 40 8.07 -6.89 18.32
C SER A 40 9.17 -5.92 18.75
N SER A 41 9.52 -5.91 20.04
CA SER A 41 10.63 -5.14 20.59
C SER A 41 11.98 -5.61 20.04
N SER A 42 12.20 -6.92 19.92
CA SER A 42 13.41 -7.50 19.33
C SER A 42 13.59 -7.05 17.88
N ILE A 43 12.54 -7.19 17.06
CA ILE A 43 12.54 -6.75 15.66
C ILE A 43 12.88 -5.26 15.57
N LEU A 44 12.21 -4.42 16.35
CA LEU A 44 12.41 -2.97 16.30
C LEU A 44 13.82 -2.57 16.76
N HIS A 45 14.29 -3.07 17.90
CA HIS A 45 15.62 -2.73 18.42
C HIS A 45 16.73 -3.20 17.48
N SER A 46 16.57 -4.38 16.88
CA SER A 46 17.51 -4.90 15.89
C SER A 46 17.58 -4.00 14.67
N ALA A 47 16.44 -3.57 14.12
CA ALA A 47 16.40 -2.69 12.95
C ALA A 47 16.98 -1.29 13.27
N LEU A 48 16.58 -0.71 14.39
CA LEU A 48 17.07 0.61 14.84
C LEU A 48 18.58 0.65 15.06
N ARG A 49 19.19 -0.47 15.49
CA ARG A 49 20.65 -0.54 15.69
C ARG A 49 21.44 -0.28 14.40
N THR A 50 20.85 -0.61 13.25
CA THR A 50 21.48 -0.42 11.94
C THR A 50 21.04 0.87 11.23
N HIS A 51 20.10 1.62 11.83
CA HIS A 51 19.57 2.84 11.23
C HIS A 51 20.54 4.02 11.37
N PRO A 52 20.81 4.80 10.31
CA PRO A 52 21.73 5.92 10.39
C PRO A 52 21.16 7.07 11.24
N LEU A 53 21.98 7.61 12.13
CA LEU A 53 21.59 8.71 13.02
C LEU A 53 21.18 9.98 12.26
N SER A 54 21.80 10.25 11.10
CA SER A 54 21.45 11.39 10.23
C SER A 54 19.99 11.34 9.77
N ALA A 55 19.43 10.13 9.60
CA ALA A 55 18.06 9.90 9.17
C ALA A 55 17.10 9.62 10.32
N ALA A 56 17.53 9.79 11.58
CA ALA A 56 16.68 9.49 12.73
C ALA A 56 15.45 10.42 12.81
N GLY A 57 15.57 11.66 12.32
CA GLY A 57 14.48 12.65 12.30
C GLY A 57 13.30 12.26 11.39
N GLU A 58 13.52 11.37 10.42
CA GLU A 58 12.49 10.89 9.49
C GLU A 58 11.69 9.70 10.05
N LEU A 59 12.12 9.13 11.19
CA LEU A 59 11.42 8.00 11.79
C LEU A 59 10.16 8.43 12.56
N PRO A 60 9.05 7.69 12.40
CA PRO A 60 7.93 7.77 13.33
C PRO A 60 8.37 7.41 14.75
N LYS A 61 7.55 7.80 15.74
CA LYS A 61 7.74 7.38 17.14
C LYS A 61 7.79 5.86 17.26
N ASN A 62 8.60 5.36 18.20
CA ASN A 62 8.77 3.92 18.45
C ASN A 62 7.43 3.17 18.62
N ASP A 63 6.47 3.75 19.33
CA ASP A 63 5.14 3.15 19.51
C ASP A 63 4.40 2.93 18.17
N THR A 64 4.57 3.85 17.22
CA THR A 64 3.99 3.73 15.88
C THR A 64 4.66 2.61 15.08
N LEU A 65 5.97 2.44 15.23
CA LEU A 65 6.72 1.34 14.61
C LEU A 65 6.33 -0.01 15.23
N MET A 66 6.17 -0.07 16.55
CA MET A 66 5.67 -1.26 17.26
C MET A 66 4.25 -1.63 16.82
N LEU A 67 3.35 -0.66 16.67
CA LEU A 67 2.01 -0.88 16.14
C LEU A 67 2.04 -1.37 14.69
N THR A 68 2.97 -0.88 13.88
CA THR A 68 3.16 -1.35 12.50
C THR A 68 3.53 -2.83 12.47
N ILE A 69 4.46 -3.27 13.33
CA ILE A 69 4.85 -4.68 13.46
C ILE A 69 3.66 -5.53 13.89
N ARG A 70 2.92 -5.11 14.92
CA ARG A 70 1.75 -5.85 15.42
C ARG A 70 0.66 -5.98 14.36
N ARG A 71 0.35 -4.89 13.66
CA ARG A 71 -0.64 -4.89 12.57
C ARG A 71 -0.23 -5.79 11.43
N GLN A 72 1.07 -5.80 11.06
CA GLN A 72 1.57 -6.65 9.98
C GLN A 72 1.31 -8.14 10.25
N ARG A 73 1.34 -8.57 11.53
CA ARG A 73 1.05 -9.95 11.92
C ARG A 73 -0.42 -10.35 11.82
N THR A 74 -1.31 -9.37 11.87
CA THR A 74 -2.76 -9.57 11.75
C THR A 74 -3.27 -9.22 10.36
N VAL A 75 -2.38 -8.91 9.41
CA VAL A 75 -2.79 -8.66 8.02
C VAL A 75 -3.30 -9.99 7.45
N GLU A 76 -4.53 -9.98 6.97
CA GLU A 76 -5.08 -11.10 6.23
C GLU A 76 -4.27 -11.30 4.95
N THR A 77 -3.79 -12.53 4.77
CA THR A 77 -3.11 -12.93 3.55
C THR A 77 -4.14 -13.12 2.44
N VAL A 78 -3.71 -12.95 1.19
CA VAL A 78 -4.50 -13.40 0.04
C VAL A 78 -4.82 -14.90 0.17
N ASP A 79 -5.97 -15.30 -0.36
CA ASP A 79 -6.38 -16.70 -0.43
C ASP A 79 -5.35 -17.51 -1.25
N ALA A 80 -5.40 -18.84 -1.15
CA ALA A 80 -4.45 -19.73 -1.84
C ALA A 80 -4.38 -19.50 -3.37
N ASP A 81 -5.47 -19.01 -3.97
CA ASP A 81 -5.58 -18.66 -5.38
C ASP A 81 -5.04 -17.25 -5.72
N GLY A 82 -4.43 -16.55 -4.76
CA GLY A 82 -3.98 -15.17 -4.90
C GLY A 82 -5.11 -14.12 -4.86
N ARG A 83 -6.35 -14.54 -4.57
CA ARG A 83 -7.52 -13.66 -4.50
C ARG A 83 -7.59 -12.93 -3.15
N LEU A 84 -8.23 -11.76 -3.16
CA LEU A 84 -8.52 -11.03 -1.92
C LEU A 84 -9.49 -11.83 -1.02
N PRO A 85 -9.25 -11.88 0.31
CA PRO A 85 -10.15 -12.49 1.29
C PRO A 85 -11.59 -12.02 1.16
N ALA A 86 -12.55 -12.92 1.40
CA ALA A 86 -13.98 -12.67 1.15
C ALA A 86 -14.54 -11.40 1.83
N ASN A 87 -14.07 -11.07 3.03
CA ASN A 87 -14.42 -9.86 3.78
C ASN A 87 -13.87 -8.57 3.14
N LEU A 88 -12.74 -8.65 2.42
CA LEU A 88 -12.17 -7.53 1.66
C LEU A 88 -12.78 -7.38 0.26
N ARG A 89 -13.55 -8.37 -0.20
CA ARG A 89 -14.27 -8.31 -1.49
C ARG A 89 -15.60 -7.55 -1.41
N LYS A 90 -16.02 -7.16 -0.20
CA LYS A 90 -17.28 -6.47 0.06
C LYS A 90 -17.07 -5.11 0.70
N THR A 91 -18.01 -4.20 0.45
CA THR A 91 -18.10 -2.94 1.18
C THR A 91 -18.52 -3.18 2.63
N TYR A 92 -18.34 -2.18 3.51
CA TYR A 92 -18.87 -2.22 4.88
C TYR A 92 -20.41 -2.37 4.97
N ARG A 93 -21.12 -2.16 3.85
CA ARG A 93 -22.57 -2.36 3.73
C ARG A 93 -22.94 -3.75 3.20
N GLY A 94 -21.96 -4.62 2.96
CA GLY A 94 -22.16 -5.97 2.46
C GLY A 94 -22.33 -6.08 0.93
N GLU A 95 -22.25 -4.98 0.19
CA GLU A 95 -22.29 -4.99 -1.28
C GLU A 95 -20.98 -5.52 -1.86
N ASP A 96 -21.05 -6.31 -2.94
CA ASP A 96 -19.86 -6.75 -3.68
C ASP A 96 -19.12 -5.54 -4.26
N PHE A 97 -17.81 -5.47 -4.00
CA PHE A 97 -16.94 -4.37 -4.41
C PHE A 97 -15.95 -4.75 -5.52
N ILE A 98 -15.76 -6.06 -5.76
CA ILE A 98 -15.00 -6.55 -6.91
C ILE A 98 -16.01 -6.97 -7.97
N LEU A 99 -16.18 -6.11 -8.98
CA LEU A 99 -17.13 -6.36 -10.06
C LEU A 99 -16.56 -7.32 -11.11
N HIS A 100 -15.27 -7.18 -11.41
CA HIS A 100 -14.54 -7.98 -12.39
C HIS A 100 -13.14 -8.25 -11.88
N GLU A 101 -12.64 -9.46 -12.07
CA GLU A 101 -11.29 -9.88 -11.71
C GLU A 101 -10.84 -10.98 -12.68
N ASP A 102 -9.82 -10.67 -13.47
CA ASP A 102 -9.07 -11.64 -14.27
C ASP A 102 -7.56 -11.42 -14.13
N GLU A 103 -6.75 -12.16 -14.89
CA GLU A 103 -5.28 -12.10 -14.83
C GLU A 103 -4.69 -10.73 -15.21
N ARG A 104 -5.45 -9.89 -15.93
CA ARG A 104 -4.98 -8.61 -16.49
C ARG A 104 -5.63 -7.40 -15.84
N LEU A 105 -6.83 -7.56 -15.30
CA LEU A 105 -7.65 -6.44 -14.86
C LEU A 105 -8.51 -6.81 -13.65
N ILE A 106 -8.47 -5.93 -12.65
CA ILE A 106 -9.39 -5.94 -11.52
C ILE A 106 -10.17 -4.62 -11.53
N ILE A 107 -11.50 -4.70 -11.47
CA ILE A 107 -12.40 -3.54 -11.40
C ILE A 107 -13.03 -3.48 -10.01
N PHE A 108 -12.61 -2.49 -9.24
CA PHE A 108 -13.17 -2.19 -7.92
C PHE A 108 -14.32 -1.18 -8.03
N THR A 109 -15.55 -1.66 -7.92
CA THR A 109 -16.75 -0.82 -7.93
C THR A 109 -17.98 -1.61 -7.46
N THR A 110 -19.07 -0.91 -7.15
CA THR A 110 -20.38 -1.55 -6.89
C THR A 110 -21.31 -1.37 -8.08
N LYS A 111 -22.37 -2.19 -8.15
CA LYS A 111 -23.44 -2.00 -9.15
C LYS A 111 -24.13 -0.64 -9.01
N THR A 112 -24.22 -0.13 -7.79
CA THR A 112 -24.75 1.20 -7.49
C THR A 112 -23.88 2.28 -8.11
N ASN A 113 -22.56 2.23 -7.92
CA ASN A 113 -21.62 3.17 -8.54
C ASN A 113 -21.71 3.14 -10.07
N LEU A 114 -21.81 1.95 -10.68
CA LEU A 114 -22.02 1.84 -12.12
C LEU A 114 -23.35 2.43 -12.59
N SER A 115 -24.41 2.28 -11.80
CA SER A 115 -25.72 2.86 -12.12
C SER A 115 -25.68 4.38 -12.07
N ILE A 116 -24.99 4.95 -11.08
CA ILE A 116 -24.73 6.40 -10.98
C ILE A 116 -23.95 6.85 -12.21
N LEU A 117 -22.85 6.18 -12.55
CA LEU A 117 -22.06 6.50 -13.74
C LEU A 117 -22.91 6.44 -15.02
N LYS A 118 -23.74 5.40 -15.18
CA LYS A 118 -24.63 5.23 -16.33
C LYS A 118 -25.67 6.36 -16.47
N GLN A 119 -26.20 6.86 -15.35
CA GLN A 119 -27.25 7.89 -15.34
C GLN A 119 -26.72 9.31 -15.57
N ASN A 120 -25.44 9.55 -15.27
CA ASN A 120 -24.84 10.87 -15.35
C ASN A 120 -24.10 11.07 -16.67
N LYS A 121 -24.46 12.14 -17.40
CA LYS A 121 -23.87 12.50 -18.70
C LYS A 121 -22.41 12.94 -18.61
N HIS A 122 -22.00 13.51 -17.48
CA HIS A 122 -20.68 14.10 -17.29
C HIS A 122 -19.97 13.41 -16.13
N TRP A 123 -18.76 12.90 -16.39
CA TRP A 123 -17.91 12.27 -15.38
C TRP A 123 -16.69 13.15 -15.16
N PHE A 124 -16.38 13.39 -13.89
CA PHE A 124 -15.16 14.06 -13.48
C PHE A 124 -14.32 13.02 -12.75
N ALA A 125 -13.15 12.70 -13.31
CA ALA A 125 -12.18 11.83 -12.67
C ALA A 125 -10.95 12.68 -12.36
N ASP A 126 -10.41 12.56 -11.14
CA ASP A 126 -9.05 12.99 -10.89
C ASP A 126 -8.11 11.94 -11.52
N GLY A 127 -7.01 12.40 -12.11
CA GLY A 127 -6.07 11.56 -12.85
C GLY A 127 -5.22 10.68 -11.94
N THR A 128 -5.81 10.04 -10.93
CA THR A 128 -5.12 9.25 -9.91
C THR A 128 -4.77 7.86 -10.46
N PHE A 129 -4.03 7.82 -11.56
CA PHE A 129 -3.49 6.60 -12.15
C PHE A 129 -2.02 6.48 -11.74
N LYS A 130 -1.72 5.50 -10.89
CA LYS A 130 -0.34 5.13 -10.57
C LYS A 130 0.07 3.99 -11.50
N VAL A 131 0.89 4.29 -12.49
CA VAL A 131 1.55 3.27 -13.32
C VAL A 131 2.89 2.97 -12.67
N SER A 132 3.10 1.73 -12.24
CA SER A 132 4.42 1.24 -11.85
C SER A 132 4.96 0.39 -13.00
N TYR A 133 6.03 0.87 -13.62
CA TYR A 133 6.81 0.13 -14.62
C TYR A 133 7.85 -0.77 -13.93
#